data_AF-A0A7C4M308-F1
#
_entry.id   AF-A0A7C4M308-F1
#
_cell.length_a   1.000
_cell.length_b   1.000
_cell.length_c   1.000
_cell.angle_alpha   90.00
_cell.angle_beta   90.00
_cell.angle_gamma   90.00
#
_symmetry.space_group_name_H-M   'P 1'
#
loop_
_entity.id
_entity.type
_entity.pdbx_description
1 polymer ?
#
loop_
_entity_poly.entity_id
_entity_poly.type
_entity_poly.pdbx_seq_one_letter_code
_entity_poly.pdbx_strand_id
1 'polypeptide(L)'
;MNQFISGFVKAMWRLERANHVWGKDTYETDEILRGETDNKAVVACIGPAGERLVKLASIVTEGRHARIAGRAGLGAVMGSKNLKAIVVRGTKEPNVLNEELLERSVKEVFSQIVDNR
;
A
#
# COMPACT_ATOMS: atom_id res chain seq x y z
N MET A 1 7.30 28.29 -3.78
CA MET A 1 8.05 27.93 -5.00
C MET A 1 7.76 26.45 -5.26
N ASN A 2 6.90 26.00 -6.17
CA ASN A 2 6.23 26.61 -7.31
C ASN A 2 4.78 26.12 -7.43
N GLN A 3 3.93 27.10 -7.70
CA GLN A 3 2.67 27.02 -8.45
C GLN A 3 2.95 26.44 -9.84
N PHE A 4 2.11 25.54 -10.37
CA PHE A 4 1.95 25.05 -11.77
C PHE A 4 1.35 23.63 -11.62
N ILE A 5 0.17 23.24 -12.12
CA ILE A 5 -0.48 23.50 -13.40
C ILE A 5 -2.02 23.48 -13.18
N SER A 6 -2.69 24.54 -13.63
CA SER A 6 -4.13 24.57 -13.85
C SER A 6 -4.48 23.85 -15.15
N GLY A 7 -5.61 23.13 -15.17
CA GLY A 7 -6.29 22.76 -16.42
C GLY A 7 -5.77 21.54 -17.16
N PHE A 8 -5.71 20.37 -16.52
CA PHE A 8 -5.71 19.07 -17.19
C PHE A 8 -6.50 18.10 -16.29
N VAL A 9 -7.25 17.17 -16.87
CA VAL A 9 -7.91 16.08 -16.13
C VAL A 9 -6.85 15.45 -15.22
N LYS A 10 -6.97 15.65 -13.89
CA LYS A 10 -5.98 15.21 -12.92
C LYS A 10 -5.93 13.68 -13.00
N ALA A 11 -4.88 13.13 -13.60
CA ALA A 11 -4.74 11.69 -13.72
C ALA A 11 -4.86 11.08 -12.31
N MET A 12 -5.78 10.12 -12.15
CA MET A 12 -6.07 9.46 -10.87
C MET A 12 -4.88 8.65 -10.35
N TRP A 13 -3.87 8.44 -11.19
CA TRP A 13 -2.63 7.72 -10.93
C TRP A 13 -1.50 8.29 -11.78
N ARG A 14 -0.25 8.01 -11.38
CA ARG A 14 0.96 8.36 -12.11
C ARG A 14 2.05 7.34 -11.84
N LEU A 15 3.01 7.20 -12.77
CA LEU A 15 4.21 6.39 -12.61
C LEU A 15 5.40 7.29 -12.36
N GLU A 16 6.15 7.02 -11.29
CA GLU A 16 7.31 7.82 -10.90
C GLU A 16 8.57 6.95 -10.90
N ARG A 17 9.73 7.58 -11.14
CA ARG A 17 11.02 6.91 -10.99
C ARG A 17 11.28 6.70 -9.50
N ALA A 18 11.69 5.50 -9.14
CA ALA A 18 11.94 5.09 -7.76
C ALA A 18 13.42 4.81 -7.49
N ASN A 19 14.34 5.38 -8.27
CA ASN A 19 15.78 5.10 -8.17
C ASN A 19 16.36 5.50 -6.80
N HIS A 20 15.81 6.53 -6.16
CA HIS A 20 16.24 7.04 -4.86
C HIS A 20 15.85 6.14 -3.68
N VAL A 21 14.81 5.31 -3.86
CA VAL A 21 14.36 4.33 -2.88
C VAL A 21 14.76 2.89 -3.24
N TRP A 22 15.31 2.66 -4.43
CA TRP A 22 15.85 1.35 -4.80
C TRP A 22 17.06 0.99 -3.92
N GLY A 23 17.13 -0.25 -3.45
CA GLY A 23 18.14 -0.72 -2.49
C GLY A 23 17.80 -0.44 -1.03
N LYS A 24 16.78 0.39 -0.74
CA LYS A 24 16.29 0.66 0.61
C LYS A 24 15.44 -0.48 1.14
N ASP A 25 15.46 -0.68 2.46
CA ASP A 25 14.56 -1.64 3.08
C ASP A 25 13.09 -1.18 3.00
N THR A 26 12.16 -2.04 3.39
CA THR A 26 10.73 -1.76 3.27
C THR A 26 10.25 -0.68 4.23
N TYR A 27 10.93 -0.47 5.36
CA TYR A 27 10.56 0.55 6.35
C TYR A 27 11.04 1.93 5.90
N GLU A 28 12.30 2.03 5.46
CA GLU A 28 12.83 3.24 4.83
C GLU A 28 12.00 3.64 3.60
N THR A 29 11.67 2.68 2.74
CA THR A 29 10.87 2.93 1.54
C THR A 29 9.49 3.48 1.88
N ASP A 30 8.79 2.88 2.85
CA ASP A 30 7.47 3.35 3.29
C ASP A 30 7.53 4.77 3.87
N GLU A 31 8.51 5.05 4.73
CA GLU A 31 8.69 6.36 5.36
C GLU A 31 8.98 7.45 4.33
N ILE A 32 9.93 7.20 3.42
CA ILE A 32 10.30 8.15 2.34
C ILE A 32 9.09 8.42 1.45
N LEU A 33 8.42 7.38 0.95
CA LEU A 33 7.33 7.55 -0.01
C LEU A 33 6.09 8.20 0.61
N ARG A 34 5.78 7.96 1.89
CA ARG A 34 4.71 8.71 2.58
C ARG A 34 5.08 10.18 2.77
N GLY A 35 6.33 10.48 3.12
CA GLY A 35 6.83 11.85 3.22
C GLY A 35 6.80 12.62 1.90
N GLU A 36 7.07 11.95 0.78
CA GLU A 36 7.06 12.53 -0.58
C GLU A 36 5.64 12.71 -1.16
N THR A 37 4.64 11.99 -0.64
CA THR A 37 3.29 11.95 -1.21
C THR A 37 2.20 12.47 -0.26
N ASP A 38 1.77 11.66 0.69
CA ASP A 38 0.78 11.97 1.72
C ASP A 38 1.04 11.06 2.93
N ASN A 39 1.13 11.63 4.13
CA ASN A 39 1.35 10.88 5.37
C ASN A 39 0.24 9.86 5.70
N LYS A 40 -0.96 10.03 5.13
CA LYS A 40 -2.11 9.12 5.24
C LYS A 40 -2.19 8.12 4.07
N ALA A 41 -1.23 8.12 3.15
CA ALA A 41 -1.15 7.10 2.12
C ALA A 41 -0.71 5.76 2.72
N VAL A 42 -1.09 4.66 2.06
CA VAL A 42 -0.59 3.31 2.34
C VAL A 42 0.37 2.93 1.22
N VAL A 43 1.53 2.41 1.61
CA VAL A 43 2.57 1.94 0.69
C VAL A 43 2.62 0.41 0.72
N ALA A 44 2.58 -0.20 -0.47
CA ALA A 44 2.95 -1.59 -0.69
C ALA A 44 4.29 -1.62 -1.41
N CYS A 45 5.33 -2.17 -0.83
CA CYS A 45 6.68 -2.14 -1.40
C CYS A 45 7.45 -3.45 -1.24
N ILE A 46 8.52 -3.57 -2.01
CA ILE A 46 9.52 -4.63 -1.89
C ILE A 46 10.82 -4.09 -1.28
N GLY A 47 11.51 -4.93 -0.53
CA GLY A 47 12.89 -4.67 -0.09
C GLY A 47 13.92 -5.23 -1.07
N PRO A 48 15.22 -5.21 -0.70
CA PRO A 48 16.31 -5.72 -1.53
C PRO A 48 16.15 -7.18 -1.98
N ALA A 49 15.42 -8.00 -1.21
CA ALA A 49 15.10 -9.37 -1.60
C ALA A 49 14.22 -9.44 -2.87
N GLY A 50 13.23 -8.57 -3.00
CA GLY A 50 12.38 -8.49 -4.19
C GLY A 50 13.16 -7.95 -5.38
N GLU A 51 13.98 -6.92 -5.16
CA GLU A 51 14.86 -6.33 -6.18
C GLU A 51 15.86 -7.33 -6.77
N ARG A 52 16.33 -8.27 -5.93
CA ARG A 52 17.27 -9.34 -6.30
C ARG A 52 16.57 -10.66 -6.69
N LEU A 53 15.25 -10.64 -6.89
CA LEU A 53 14.45 -11.78 -7.33
C LEU A 53 14.57 -13.03 -6.44
N VAL A 54 14.75 -12.84 -5.12
CA VAL A 54 14.77 -13.96 -4.17
C VAL A 54 13.42 -14.67 -4.23
N LYS A 55 13.40 -15.98 -4.48
CA LYS A 55 12.15 -16.76 -4.71
C LYS A 55 11.12 -16.69 -3.58
N LEU A 56 11.53 -16.33 -2.38
CA LEU A 56 10.68 -16.16 -1.19
C LEU A 56 10.48 -14.68 -0.80
N ALA A 57 10.80 -13.74 -1.69
CA ALA A 57 10.62 -12.32 -1.43
C ALA A 57 9.14 -11.97 -1.26
N SER A 58 8.89 -11.08 -0.31
CA SER A 58 7.55 -10.64 0.10
C SER A 58 7.25 -9.23 -0.40
N ILE A 59 5.96 -8.89 -0.38
CA ILE A 59 5.50 -7.50 -0.43
C ILE A 59 5.10 -7.10 0.99
N VAL A 60 5.55 -5.92 1.42
CA VAL A 60 5.31 -5.39 2.77
C VAL A 60 4.47 -4.12 2.69
N THR A 61 3.53 -3.97 3.62
CA THR A 61 2.70 -2.78 3.81
C THR A 61 2.69 -2.34 5.27
N GLU A 62 2.23 -1.11 5.53
CA GLU A 62 2.11 -0.48 6.87
C GLU A 62 3.46 -0.23 7.59
N GLY A 63 4.54 -0.02 6.83
CA GLY A 63 5.86 0.31 7.36
C GLY A 63 6.30 -0.63 8.47
N ARG A 64 6.64 -0.08 9.64
CA ARG A 64 7.12 -0.84 10.82
C ARG A 64 6.09 -1.80 11.42
N HIS A 65 4.80 -1.63 11.15
CA HIS A 65 3.77 -2.59 11.60
C HIS A 65 3.79 -3.89 10.77
N ALA A 66 4.48 -3.87 9.62
CA ALA A 66 4.85 -5.03 8.83
C ALA A 66 3.70 -6.01 8.56
N ARG A 67 2.71 -5.59 7.77
CA ARG A 67 1.76 -6.52 7.13
C ARG A 67 2.40 -7.09 5.87
N ILE A 68 2.34 -8.41 5.71
CA ILE A 68 3.22 -9.11 4.76
C ILE A 68 2.44 -10.07 3.88
N ALA A 69 2.46 -9.84 2.57
CA ALA A 69 2.12 -10.84 1.56
C ALA A 69 3.38 -11.68 1.28
N GLY A 70 3.63 -12.68 2.14
CA GLY A 70 4.96 -13.30 2.27
C GLY A 70 5.16 -14.65 1.62
N ARG A 71 4.14 -15.21 0.96
CA ARG A 71 4.21 -16.54 0.34
C ARG A 71 4.21 -16.44 -1.18
N ALA A 72 4.61 -17.54 -1.83
CA ALA A 72 4.64 -17.69 -3.29
C ALA A 72 5.57 -16.71 -4.05
N GLY A 73 6.45 -15.98 -3.36
CA GLY A 73 7.46 -15.15 -4.02
C GLY A 73 6.91 -13.92 -4.75
N LEU A 74 5.76 -13.39 -4.33
CA LEU A 74 5.13 -12.23 -4.97
C LEU A 74 6.04 -11.00 -5.00
N GLY A 75 6.94 -10.83 -4.01
CA GLY A 75 7.94 -9.76 -4.02
C GLY A 75 8.96 -9.90 -5.15
N ALA A 76 9.32 -11.13 -5.55
CA ALA A 76 10.20 -11.35 -6.71
C ALA A 76 9.47 -11.06 -8.03
N VAL A 77 8.19 -11.38 -8.12
CA VAL A 77 7.36 -11.03 -9.29
C VAL A 77 7.22 -9.52 -9.44
N MET A 78 7.05 -8.79 -8.34
CA MET A 78 7.01 -7.33 -8.34
C MET A 78 8.38 -6.73 -8.74
N GLY A 79 9.48 -7.28 -8.19
CA GLY A 79 10.85 -6.88 -8.54
C GLY A 79 11.21 -7.14 -10.01
N SER A 80 10.77 -8.25 -10.60
CA SER A 80 11.05 -8.58 -12.02
C SER A 80 10.40 -7.60 -13.00
N LYS A 81 9.43 -6.81 -12.54
CA LYS A 81 8.79 -5.73 -13.30
C LYS A 81 9.44 -4.36 -13.06
N ASN A 82 10.56 -4.30 -12.34
CA ASN A 82 11.19 -3.05 -11.89
C ASN A 82 10.22 -2.15 -11.10
N LEU A 83 9.27 -2.75 -10.38
CA LEU A 83 8.27 -2.02 -9.60
C LEU A 83 8.67 -2.03 -8.13
N LYS A 84 9.12 -0.89 -7.60
CA LYS A 84 9.55 -0.77 -6.19
C LYS A 84 8.39 -0.71 -5.21
N ALA A 85 7.36 0.06 -5.55
CA ALA A 85 6.25 0.34 -4.64
C ALA A 85 4.97 0.75 -5.39
N ILE A 86 3.84 0.62 -4.70
CA ILE A 86 2.56 1.21 -5.04
C ILE A 86 2.14 2.06 -3.83
N VAL A 87 1.81 3.33 -4.06
CA VAL A 87 1.40 4.28 -3.03
C VAL A 87 -0.03 4.71 -3.31
N VAL A 88 -0.93 4.53 -2.35
CA VAL A 88 -2.36 4.81 -2.52
C VAL A 88 -2.89 5.69 -1.39
N ARG A 89 -3.60 6.76 -1.76
CA ARG A 89 -4.37 7.60 -0.85
C ARG A 89 -5.85 7.55 -1.23
N GLY A 90 -6.65 6.83 -0.46
CA GLY A 90 -8.11 6.77 -0.62
C GLY A 90 -8.82 7.80 0.23
N THR A 91 -9.69 8.62 -0.38
CA THR A 91 -10.51 9.63 0.32
C THR A 91 -12.01 9.49 0.05
N LYS A 92 -12.40 8.48 -0.73
CA LYS A 92 -13.79 8.23 -1.11
C LYS A 92 -14.36 7.15 -0.20
N GLU A 93 -15.66 7.25 0.04
CA GLU A 93 -16.41 6.21 0.71
C GLU A 93 -16.79 5.10 -0.29
N PRO A 94 -16.75 3.83 0.12
CA PRO A 94 -17.24 2.74 -0.70
C PRO A 94 -18.76 2.85 -0.87
N ASN A 95 -19.27 2.54 -2.05
CA ASN A 95 -20.71 2.46 -2.28
C ASN A 95 -21.26 1.19 -1.64
N VAL A 96 -22.15 1.35 -0.66
CA VAL A 96 -22.79 0.24 0.07
C VAL A 96 -24.23 0.13 -0.40
N LEU A 97 -24.61 -1.03 -0.96
CA LEU A 97 -25.96 -1.24 -1.49
C LEU A 97 -27.04 -1.21 -0.39
N ASN A 98 -26.73 -1.73 0.80
CA ASN A 98 -27.65 -1.76 1.94
C ASN A 98 -26.87 -1.46 3.23
N GLU A 99 -26.91 -0.19 3.65
CA GLU A 99 -26.19 0.32 4.82
C GLU A 99 -26.72 -0.30 6.12
N GLU A 100 -28.03 -0.42 6.27
CA GLU A 100 -28.67 -0.98 7.47
C GLU A 100 -28.25 -2.44 7.70
N LEU A 101 -28.22 -3.24 6.63
CA LEU A 101 -27.78 -4.62 6.71
C LEU A 101 -26.30 -4.71 7.07
N LEU A 102 -25.45 -3.87 6.47
CA LEU A 102 -24.02 -3.83 6.79
C LEU A 102 -23.81 -3.49 8.27
N GLU A 103 -24.46 -2.45 8.76
CA GLU A 103 -24.34 -2.03 10.17
C GLU A 103 -24.81 -3.13 11.14
N ARG A 104 -25.95 -3.77 10.85
CA ARG A 104 -26.46 -4.88 11.66
C ARG A 104 -25.49 -6.05 11.69
N SER A 105 -24.98 -6.46 10.53
CA SER A 105 -24.03 -7.57 10.41
C SER A 105 -22.71 -7.28 11.12
N VAL A 106 -22.20 -6.04 11.05
CA VAL A 106 -20.98 -5.65 11.78
C VAL A 106 -21.20 -5.76 13.27
N LYS A 107 -22.32 -5.27 13.82
CA LYS A 107 -22.64 -5.37 15.25
C LYS A 107 -22.73 -6.82 15.73
N GLU A 108 -23.41 -7.67 14.97
CA GLU A 108 -23.60 -9.08 15.30
C GLU A 108 -22.28 -9.87 15.27
N VAL A 109 -21.46 -9.69 14.24
CA VAL A 109 -20.16 -10.36 14.16
C VAL A 109 -19.21 -9.84 15.24
N PHE A 110 -19.22 -8.54 15.52
CA PHE A 110 -18.36 -7.95 16.53
C PHE A 110 -18.64 -8.51 17.94
N SER A 111 -19.92 -8.68 18.33
CA SER A 111 -20.24 -9.29 19.61
C SER A 111 -19.73 -10.73 19.69
N GLN A 112 -19.87 -11.52 18.63
CA GLN A 112 -19.35 -12.90 18.61
C GLN A 112 -17.82 -12.97 18.76
N ILE A 113 -17.07 -12.03 18.15
CA ILE A 113 -15.61 -11.97 18.28
C ILE A 113 -15.21 -11.64 19.73
N VAL A 114 -15.94 -10.74 20.40
CA VAL A 114 -15.66 -10.34 21.78
C VAL A 114 -16.05 -11.44 22.78
N ASP A 115 -17.15 -12.14 22.53
CA ASP A 115 -17.70 -13.14 23.45
C ASP A 115 -17.04 -14.53 23.31
N ASN A 116 -16.38 -14.82 22.18
CA ASN A 116 -15.58 -16.04 22.01
C ASN A 116 -14.27 -15.96 22.81
N ARG A 117 -14.34 -16.37 24.08
CA ARG A 117 -13.17 -16.81 24.86
C ARG A 117 -12.72 -18.22 24.48
#